data_AF-A0AA35WKF0-F1
#
_entry.id   AF-A0AA35WKF0-F1
#
_cell.length_a   1.000
_cell.length_b   1.000
_cell.length_c   1.000
_cell.angle_alpha   90.00
_cell.angle_beta   90.00
_cell.angle_gamma   90.00
#
_symmetry.space_group_name_H-M   'P 1'
#
loop_
_entity.id
_entity.type
_entity.pdbx_description
1 polymer ?
#
loop_
_entity_poly.entity_id
_entity_poly.type
_entity_poly.pdbx_seq_one_letter_code
_entity_poly.pdbx_strand_id
1 'polypeptide(L)'
;MTSLTVPQDLGEITPAWLTTALHGKAASSRAVVTGYSAEPIAEGKGFMNQVVRLRLHYDDDPLDLPRTIIAKLPSADPALRMFSNRLGQDRREVRFYQEVAADAHRKPRTVTTVE
;
A
#
# COMPACT_ATOMS: atom_id res chain seq x y z
N MET A 1 -8.57 -16.35 5.94
CA MET A 1 -7.84 -15.23 5.30
C MET A 1 -6.65 -14.94 6.18
N THR A 2 -5.43 -15.08 5.68
CA THR A 2 -4.22 -14.79 6.47
C THR A 2 -4.22 -13.29 6.77
N SER A 3 -4.31 -12.91 8.03
CA SER A 3 -4.16 -11.51 8.42
C SER A 3 -2.72 -11.11 8.16
N LEU A 4 -2.50 -10.23 7.19
CA LEU A 4 -1.17 -9.72 6.86
C LEU A 4 -0.91 -8.47 7.70
N THR A 5 0.17 -8.45 8.49
CA THR A 5 0.55 -7.27 9.27
C THR A 5 0.74 -6.06 8.34
N VAL A 6 0.22 -4.90 8.74
CA VAL A 6 0.30 -3.66 7.95
C VAL A 6 1.62 -2.95 8.26
N PRO A 7 2.50 -2.74 7.26
CA PRO A 7 3.75 -2.00 7.43
C PRO A 7 3.50 -0.58 7.95
N GLN A 8 4.27 -0.17 8.94
CA GLN A 8 4.21 1.16 9.56
C GLN A 8 5.22 2.14 8.96
N ASP A 9 6.25 1.63 8.30
CA ASP A 9 7.23 2.41 7.56
C ASP A 9 7.72 1.66 6.31
N LEU A 10 8.56 2.31 5.52
CA LEU A 10 9.04 1.78 4.25
C LEU A 10 9.99 0.58 4.44
N GLY A 11 10.75 0.53 5.53
CA GLY A 11 11.68 -0.56 5.83
C GLY A 11 10.97 -1.89 6.15
N GLU A 12 9.73 -1.81 6.64
CA GLU A 12 8.87 -2.98 6.86
C GLU A 12 8.25 -3.55 5.57
N ILE A 13 8.28 -2.79 4.45
CA ILE A 13 7.84 -3.29 3.14
C ILE A 13 8.95 -4.16 2.55
N THR A 14 8.79 -5.48 2.66
CA THR A 14 9.73 -6.46 2.08
C THR A 14 9.18 -7.06 0.77
N PRO A 15 10.05 -7.62 -0.10
CA PRO A 15 9.59 -8.35 -1.29
C PRO A 15 8.66 -9.54 -0.95
N ALA A 16 8.93 -10.25 0.16
CA ALA A 16 8.07 -11.33 0.64
C ALA A 16 6.69 -10.84 1.08
N TRP A 17 6.64 -9.69 1.78
CA TRP A 17 5.39 -9.04 2.16
C TRP A 17 4.59 -8.60 0.92
N LEU A 18 5.26 -7.94 -0.04
CA LEU A 18 4.64 -7.50 -1.30
C LEU A 18 4.07 -8.67 -2.10
N THR A 19 4.81 -9.77 -2.20
CA THR A 19 4.34 -11.00 -2.87
C THR A 19 3.05 -11.49 -2.24
N THR A 20 3.03 -11.62 -0.91
CA THR A 20 1.84 -12.08 -0.16
C THR A 20 0.65 -11.13 -0.34
N ALA A 21 0.89 -9.82 -0.23
CA ALA A 21 -0.13 -8.79 -0.38
C ALA A 21 -0.77 -8.81 -1.78
N LEU A 22 0.04 -8.94 -2.82
CA LEU A 22 -0.40 -8.92 -4.21
C LEU A 22 -1.12 -10.21 -4.62
N HIS A 23 -0.63 -11.38 -4.20
CA HIS A 23 -1.29 -12.66 -4.45
C HIS A 23 -2.68 -12.72 -3.82
N GLY A 24 -2.90 -12.06 -2.69
CA GLY A 24 -4.23 -11.92 -2.08
C GLY A 24 -5.26 -11.21 -2.98
N LYS A 25 -4.83 -10.48 -4.01
CA LYS A 25 -5.70 -9.84 -5.02
C LYS A 25 -5.60 -10.44 -6.43
N ALA A 26 -4.58 -11.26 -6.68
CA ALA A 26 -4.31 -11.88 -7.98
C ALA A 26 -3.91 -13.35 -7.78
N ALA A 27 -4.86 -14.18 -7.34
CA ALA A 27 -4.64 -15.57 -6.93
C ALA A 27 -4.10 -16.49 -8.04
N SER A 28 -4.22 -16.08 -9.31
CA SER A 28 -3.78 -16.85 -10.48
C SER A 28 -2.29 -16.68 -10.79
N SER A 29 -1.65 -15.64 -10.28
CA SER A 29 -0.23 -15.37 -10.55
C SER A 29 0.67 -16.20 -9.64
N ARG A 30 1.78 -16.70 -10.21
CA ARG A 30 2.86 -17.38 -9.47
C ARG A 30 4.13 -16.55 -9.34
N ALA A 31 4.20 -15.41 -10.03
CA ALA A 31 5.36 -14.52 -9.98
C ALA A 31 5.56 -13.97 -8.56
N VAL A 32 6.82 -13.92 -8.15
CA VAL A 32 7.27 -13.47 -6.84
C VAL A 32 7.99 -12.14 -7.00
N VAL A 33 7.74 -11.20 -6.10
CA VAL A 33 8.50 -9.94 -6.05
C VAL A 33 9.91 -10.27 -5.57
N THR A 34 10.91 -10.00 -6.40
CA THR A 34 12.33 -10.20 -6.07
C THR A 34 12.97 -8.95 -5.50
N GLY A 35 12.38 -7.78 -5.76
CA GLY A 35 12.84 -6.51 -5.25
C GLY A 35 11.94 -5.36 -5.70
N TYR A 36 12.30 -4.15 -5.29
CA TYR A 36 11.66 -2.93 -5.76
C TYR A 36 12.61 -1.74 -5.66
N SER A 37 12.33 -0.70 -6.44
CA SER A 37 12.87 0.64 -6.20
C SER A 37 11.79 1.55 -5.65
N ALA A 38 12.16 2.40 -4.69
CA ALA A 38 11.26 3.34 -4.04
C ALA A 38 11.56 4.78 -4.49
N GLU A 39 10.51 5.50 -4.87
CA GLU A 39 10.54 6.91 -5.24
C GLU A 39 9.55 7.66 -4.34
N PRO A 40 10.02 8.45 -3.36
CA PRO A 40 9.15 9.33 -2.59
C PRO A 40 8.42 10.31 -3.51
N ILE A 41 7.10 10.37 -3.39
CA ILE A 41 6.25 11.34 -4.11
C ILE A 41 5.89 12.50 -3.18
N ALA A 42 5.58 12.19 -1.92
CA ALA A 42 5.21 13.18 -0.93
C ALA A 42 5.63 12.72 0.48
N GLU A 43 6.53 13.47 1.11
CA GLU A 43 6.99 13.26 2.47
C GLU A 43 7.41 14.59 3.12
N GLY A 44 7.42 14.64 4.46
CA GLY A 44 7.88 15.80 5.21
C GLY A 44 6.81 16.87 5.48
N LYS A 45 7.26 18.13 5.65
CA LYS A 45 6.41 19.23 6.13
C LYS A 45 5.25 19.51 5.17
N GLY A 46 4.03 19.45 5.71
CA GLY A 46 2.79 19.70 4.95
C GLY A 46 2.08 18.44 4.44
N PHE A 47 2.71 17.26 4.58
CA PHE A 47 2.07 15.99 4.22
C PHE A 47 1.67 15.19 5.46
N MET A 48 0.42 14.75 5.49
CA MET A 48 -0.16 13.97 6.60
C MET A 48 0.34 12.51 6.64
N ASN A 49 0.82 12.00 5.51
CA ASN A 49 1.26 10.63 5.31
C ASN A 49 2.48 10.63 4.38
N GLN A 50 3.27 9.57 4.45
CA GLN A 50 4.31 9.30 3.47
C GLN A 50 3.65 8.63 2.24
N VAL A 51 3.92 9.16 1.05
CA VAL A 51 3.45 8.58 -0.22
C VAL A 51 4.65 8.24 -1.07
N VAL A 52 4.82 6.96 -1.35
CA VAL A 52 5.98 6.42 -2.05
C VAL A 52 5.50 5.60 -3.24
N ARG A 53 6.11 5.80 -4.41
CA ARG A 53 5.94 4.92 -5.57
C ARG A 53 6.95 3.79 -5.48
N LEU A 54 6.46 2.56 -5.53
CA LEU A 54 7.32 1.38 -5.64
C LEU A 54 7.25 0.85 -7.07
N ARG A 55 8.40 0.71 -7.73
CA ARG A 55 8.51 -0.03 -9.00
C ARG A 55 8.97 -1.44 -8.67
N LEU A 56 8.16 -2.42 -9.04
CA LEU A 56 8.33 -3.80 -8.62
C LEU A 56 9.16 -4.58 -9.64
N HIS A 57 10.04 -5.43 -9.13
CA HIS A 57 10.81 -6.39 -9.90
C HIS A 57 10.30 -7.80 -9.55
N TYR A 58 10.08 -8.61 -10.57
CA TYR A 58 9.57 -9.96 -10.44
C TYR A 58 10.60 -10.97 -10.96
N ASP A 59 10.47 -12.22 -10.54
CA ASP A 59 11.25 -13.35 -11.05
C ASP A 59 10.85 -13.79 -12.47
N ASP A 60 9.58 -13.61 -12.81
CA ASP A 60 8.99 -13.82 -14.14
C ASP A 60 8.12 -12.62 -14.54
N ASP A 61 7.73 -12.49 -15.80
CA ASP A 61 6.90 -11.39 -16.27
C ASP A 61 5.40 -11.63 -15.97
N PRO A 62 4.79 -10.96 -14.98
CA PRO A 62 3.42 -11.26 -14.61
C PRO A 62 2.43 -10.48 -15.47
N LEU A 63 1.51 -11.19 -16.11
CA LEU A 63 0.41 -10.57 -16.89
C LEU A 63 -0.59 -9.81 -16.01
N ASP A 64 -0.84 -10.31 -14.79
CA ASP A 64 -1.92 -9.83 -13.92
C ASP A 64 -1.45 -9.05 -12.68
N LEU A 65 -0.15 -8.80 -12.54
CA LEU A 65 0.41 -8.04 -11.40
C LEU A 65 0.87 -6.64 -11.83
N PRO A 66 0.72 -5.64 -10.95
CA PRO A 66 1.18 -4.30 -11.26
C PRO A 66 2.71 -4.23 -11.30
N ARG A 67 3.27 -3.50 -12.28
CA ARG A 67 4.69 -3.13 -12.28
C ARG A 67 5.00 -1.98 -11.32
N THR A 68 3.98 -1.25 -10.87
CA THR A 68 4.13 -0.08 -10.01
C THR A 68 2.95 0.00 -9.06
N ILE A 69 3.24 0.30 -7.79
CA ILE A 69 2.23 0.54 -6.75
C ILE A 69 2.52 1.84 -6.02
N ILE A 70 1.50 2.41 -5.39
CA ILE A 70 1.62 3.53 -4.47
C ILE A 70 1.46 2.98 -3.06
N ALA A 71 2.49 3.11 -2.23
CA ALA A 71 2.43 2.86 -0.81
C ALA A 71 2.09 4.16 -0.09
N LYS A 72 1.03 4.13 0.71
CA LYS A 72 0.67 5.22 1.62
C LYS A 72 0.89 4.73 3.04
N LEU A 73 1.87 5.32 3.70
CA LEU A 73 2.34 4.92 5.01
C LEU A 73 2.05 6.05 6.01
N PRO A 74 1.92 5.73 7.31
CA PRO A 74 1.85 6.74 8.35
C PRO A 74 3.00 7.76 8.23
N SER A 75 2.77 9.00 8.63
CA SER A 75 3.85 10.00 8.67
C SER A 75 5.01 9.55 9.58
N ALA A 76 6.24 9.86 9.17
CA ALA A 76 7.43 9.69 10.00
C ALA A 76 7.49 10.70 11.16
N ASP A 77 6.71 11.80 11.08
CA ASP A 77 6.52 12.73 12.19
C ASP A 77 5.51 12.16 13.20
N PRO A 78 5.93 11.87 14.46
CA PRO A 78 5.05 11.29 15.46
C PRO A 78 3.83 12.14 15.80
N ALA A 79 3.95 13.47 15.74
CA ALA A 79 2.84 14.38 16.03
C ALA A 79 1.77 14.32 14.92
N LEU A 80 2.20 14.29 13.65
CA LEU A 80 1.28 14.12 12.52
C LEU A 80 0.66 12.73 12.51
N ARG A 81 1.42 11.68 12.83
CA ARG A 81 0.89 10.31 12.95
C ARG A 81 -0.18 10.23 14.06
N MET A 82 0.10 10.78 15.24
CA MET A 82 -0.89 10.82 16.33
C MET A 82 -2.14 11.60 15.93
N PHE A 83 -1.98 12.73 15.23
CA PHE A 83 -3.09 13.54 14.76
C PHE A 83 -3.94 12.82 13.71
N SER A 84 -3.31 12.18 12.71
CA SER A 84 -3.98 11.33 11.70
C SER A 84 -4.80 10.22 12.37
N ASN A 85 -4.20 9.53 13.34
CA ASN A 85 -4.85 8.46 14.11
C ASN A 85 -6.06 8.96 14.90
N ARG A 86 -5.93 10.09 15.62
CA ARG A 86 -7.05 10.70 16.36
C ARG A 86 -8.20 11.10 15.46
N LEU A 87 -7.88 11.60 14.27
CA LEU A 87 -8.89 11.91 13.28
C LEU A 87 -9.43 10.66 12.59
N GLY A 88 -8.76 9.51 12.67
CA GLY A 88 -9.13 8.29 11.95
C GLY A 88 -9.01 8.44 10.44
N GLN A 89 -8.06 9.23 9.94
CA GLN A 89 -7.93 9.50 8.49
C GLN A 89 -7.69 8.21 7.70
N ASP A 90 -6.72 7.39 8.10
CA ASP A 90 -6.38 6.17 7.37
C ASP A 90 -7.54 5.17 7.39
N ARG A 91 -8.22 5.02 8.54
CA ARG A 91 -9.43 4.18 8.65
C ARG A 91 -10.56 4.60 7.71
N ARG A 92 -10.83 5.91 7.61
CA ARG A 92 -11.84 6.43 6.69
C ARG A 92 -11.45 6.19 5.23
N GLU A 93 -10.18 6.36 4.89
CA GLU A 93 -9.70 6.12 3.54
C GLU A 93 -9.85 4.65 3.14
N VAL A 94 -9.48 3.71 4.03
CA VAL A 94 -9.68 2.29 3.73
C VAL A 94 -11.16 1.95 3.60
N ARG A 95 -12.00 2.42 4.54
CA ARG A 95 -13.45 2.19 4.44
C ARG A 95 -14.04 2.77 3.16
N PHE A 96 -13.56 3.93 2.71
CA PHE A 96 -13.96 4.45 1.40
C PHE A 96 -13.65 3.45 0.29
N TYR A 97 -12.44 2.89 0.23
CA TYR A 97 -12.09 1.90 -0.80
C TYR A 97 -12.84 0.56 -0.68
N GLN A 98 -13.22 0.17 0.54
CA GLN A 98 -13.94 -1.08 0.79
C GLN A 98 -15.45 -0.94 0.54
N GLU A 99 -16.05 0.17 0.96
CA GLU A 99 -17.50 0.32 1.08
C GLU A 99 -18.09 1.25 0.01
N VAL A 100 -17.32 2.22 -0.49
CA VAL A 100 -17.85 3.31 -1.35
C VAL A 100 -17.25 3.28 -2.76
N ALA A 101 -15.98 2.95 -2.91
CA ALA A 101 -15.29 3.06 -4.18
C ALA A 101 -15.88 2.14 -5.26
N ALA A 102 -16.57 1.05 -4.90
CA ALA A 102 -17.25 0.18 -5.87
C ALA A 102 -18.14 0.99 -6.84
N ASP A 103 -18.84 2.00 -6.32
CA ASP A 103 -19.77 2.86 -7.06
C ASP A 103 -19.09 4.09 -7.69
N ALA A 104 -17.81 4.32 -7.39
CA ALA A 104 -17.04 5.40 -7.98
C ALA A 104 -16.65 5.08 -9.44
N HIS A 105 -16.88 6.05 -10.33
CA HIS A 105 -16.57 5.96 -11.76
C HIS A 105 -15.07 5.81 -12.03
N ARG A 106 -14.21 6.44 -11.22
CA ARG A 106 -12.75 6.39 -11.36
C ARG A 106 -12.10 6.09 -10.02
N LYS A 107 -11.41 4.95 -9.95
CA LYS A 107 -10.74 4.47 -8.73
C LYS A 107 -9.47 3.69 -9.07
N PRO A 108 -8.42 3.79 -8.24
CA PRO A 108 -7.30 2.85 -8.31
C PRO A 108 -7.76 1.43 -7.90
N ARG A 109 -7.03 0.41 -8.36
CA ARG A 109 -7.06 -0.91 -7.73
C ARG A 109 -6.25 -0.84 -6.45
N THR A 110 -6.81 -1.28 -5.34
CA THR A 110 -6.19 -1.13 -4.01
C THR A 110 -6.02 -2.49 -3.34
N VAL A 111 -4.83 -2.73 -2.80
CA VAL A 111 -4.61 -3.73 -1.75
C VAL A 111 -4.70 -2.97 -0.44
N THR A 112 -5.72 -3.25 0.36
CA THR A 112 -5.93 -2.53 1.61
C THR A 112 -6.07 -3.52 2.75
N THR A 113 -5.28 -3.32 3.79
CA THR A 113 -5.32 -4.06 5.04
C THR A 113 -5.36 -3.04 6.16
N VAL A 114 -6.31 -3.17 7.08
CA VAL A 114 -6.44 -2.35 8.29
C VAL A 114 -6.93 -3.26 9.40
N GLU A 115 -6.43 -2.98 10.60
CA GLU A 115 -7.08 -3.40 11.85
C GLU A 115 -8.11 -2.36 12.34
#